data_AF-A0A7V6D2M1-F1
#
_entry.id   AF-A0A7V6D2M1-F1
#
_cell.length_a   1.000
_cell.length_b   1.000
_cell.length_c   1.000
_cell.angle_alpha   90.00
_cell.angle_beta   90.00
_cell.angle_gamma   90.00
#
_symmetry.space_group_name_H-M   'P 1'
#
loop_
_entity.id
_entity.type
_entity.pdbx_description
1 polymer ?
#
loop_
_entity_poly.entity_id
_entity_poly.type
_entity_poly.pdbx_seq_one_letter_code
_entity_poly.pdbx_strand_id
1 'polypeptide(L)'
;MIYKRQRGSRRWKTGQYRLINEAHQQLAGYGEGDWVRLRDERGRIWWGRVQMAADETMRFIFWDNDGHLATGLADEHGIVLRDSQGRTWRGTIE
;
A
#
# COMPACT_ATOMS: atom_id res chain seq x y z
N MET A 1 -23.25 -18.83 7.82
CA MET A 1 -22.55 -17.55 8.04
C MET A 1 -22.21 -16.97 6.67
N ILE A 2 -22.98 -15.99 6.18
CA ILE A 2 -22.76 -15.39 4.84
C ILE A 2 -21.94 -14.13 5.05
N TYR A 3 -20.67 -14.14 4.64
CA TYR A 3 -19.85 -12.93 4.63
C TYR A 3 -20.43 -11.95 3.60
N LYS A 4 -21.21 -10.96 4.08
CA LYS A 4 -21.58 -9.79 3.28
C LYS A 4 -20.29 -9.05 2.93
N ARG A 5 -19.81 -9.24 1.70
CA ARG A 5 -18.77 -8.43 1.10
C ARG A 5 -19.34 -7.01 0.95
N GLN A 6 -19.05 -6.14 1.91
CA GLN A 6 -19.38 -4.72 1.82
C GLN A 6 -18.61 -4.14 0.63
N ARG A 7 -19.28 -4.12 -0.54
CA ARG A 7 -19.00 -3.18 -1.63
C ARG A 7 -19.48 -1.80 -1.17
N GLY A 8 -18.80 -1.24 -0.17
CA GLY A 8 -18.94 0.16 0.17
C GLY A 8 -18.04 0.94 -0.75
N SER A 9 -18.59 1.49 -1.83
CA SER A 9 -17.93 2.46 -2.70
C SER A 9 -17.74 3.78 -1.94
N ARG A 10 -16.95 3.77 -0.87
CA ARG A 10 -16.48 4.99 -0.20
C ARG A 10 -15.29 5.43 -1.03
N ARG A 11 -15.51 6.46 -1.87
CA ARG A 11 -14.55 7.06 -2.83
C ARG A 11 -13.11 6.78 -2.41
N TRP A 12 -12.53 5.78 -3.04
CA TRP A 12 -11.15 5.37 -2.81
C TRP A 12 -10.25 6.57 -3.07
N LYS A 13 -9.18 6.72 -2.29
CA LYS A 13 -8.16 7.72 -2.59
C LYS A 13 -7.40 7.23 -3.83
N THR A 14 -7.95 7.52 -5.01
CA THR A 14 -7.15 7.63 -6.23
C THR A 14 -6.15 8.74 -5.94
N GLY A 15 -4.89 8.39 -5.89
CA GLY A 15 -3.87 9.29 -5.35
C GLY A 15 -2.48 8.82 -5.67
N GLN A 16 -1.53 9.73 -5.49
CA GLN A 16 -0.12 9.43 -5.64
C GLN A 16 0.41 8.93 -4.31
N TYR A 17 1.08 7.79 -4.37
CA TYR A 17 1.72 7.17 -3.23
C TYR A 17 3.19 7.52 -3.29
N ARG A 18 3.73 8.03 -2.20
CA ARG A 18 5.17 8.23 -2.03
C ARG A 18 5.59 7.70 -0.67
N LEU A 19 6.48 6.72 -0.69
CA LEU A 19 7.02 6.07 0.50
C LEU A 19 8.54 6.11 0.45
N ILE A 20 9.16 6.29 1.60
CA ILE A 20 10.61 6.34 1.78
C ILE A 20 10.97 5.43 2.95
N ASN A 21 12.11 4.73 2.84
CA ASN A 21 12.65 3.96 3.96
C ASN A 21 13.86 4.66 4.61
N GLU A 22 14.38 4.07 5.68
CA GLU A 22 15.52 4.61 6.43
C GLU A 22 16.83 4.64 5.61
N ALA A 23 16.92 3.83 4.56
CA ALA A 23 18.03 3.84 3.62
C ALA A 23 17.83 4.83 2.46
N HIS A 24 16.88 5.77 2.59
CA HIS A 24 16.50 6.75 1.56
C HIS A 24 16.04 6.16 0.23
N GLN A 25 15.66 4.88 0.20
CA GLN A 25 15.06 4.29 -0.99
C GLN A 25 13.62 4.76 -1.10
N GLN A 26 13.21 5.08 -2.32
CA GLN A 26 11.86 5.56 -2.62
C GLN A 26 11.01 4.49 -3.32
N LEU A 27 9.74 4.41 -2.92
CA LEU A 27 8.66 3.78 -3.66
C LEU A 27 7.66 4.86 -4.04
N ALA A 28 7.37 4.98 -5.33
CA ALA A 28 6.39 5.95 -5.80
C ALA A 28 5.45 5.34 -6.84
N GLY A 29 4.21 5.80 -6.86
CA GLY A 29 3.26 5.34 -7.85
C GLY A 29 1.86 5.86 -7.60
N TYR A 30 0.87 5.12 -8.08
CA TYR A 30 -0.52 5.54 -8.02
C TYR A 30 -1.43 4.39 -7.62
N GLY A 31 -2.52 4.72 -6.95
CA GLY A 31 -3.60 3.81 -6.64
C GLY A 31 -4.82 4.12 -7.48
N GLU A 32 -5.46 3.08 -7.98
CA GLU A 32 -6.77 3.15 -8.59
C GLU A 32 -7.68 2.14 -7.88
N GLY A 33 -8.48 2.68 -6.98
CA GLY A 33 -9.42 1.91 -6.21
C GLY A 33 -8.80 0.97 -5.17
N ASP A 34 -9.12 -0.32 -5.26
CA ASP A 34 -8.54 -1.36 -4.41
C ASP A 34 -7.11 -1.75 -4.83
N TRP A 35 -6.61 -1.21 -5.93
CA TRP A 35 -5.32 -1.58 -6.51
C TRP A 35 -4.33 -0.44 -6.42
N VAL A 36 -3.08 -0.76 -6.09
CA VAL A 36 -1.97 0.19 -6.05
C VAL A 36 -0.83 -0.36 -6.87
N ARG A 37 -0.15 0.51 -7.61
CA ARG A 37 1.07 0.16 -8.33
C ARG A 37 2.16 1.12 -7.89
N LEU A 38 3.21 0.58 -7.31
CA LEU A 38 4.40 1.32 -6.92
C LEU A 38 5.59 0.90 -7.77
N ARG A 39 6.54 1.80 -7.93
CA ARG A 39 7.82 1.57 -8.59
C ARG A 39 8.93 2.02 -7.66
N ASP A 40 9.97 1.18 -7.53
CA ASP A 40 11.18 1.56 -6.82
C ASP A 40 12.20 2.23 -7.74
N GLU A 41 13.27 2.77 -7.15
CA GLU A 41 14.38 3.41 -7.86
C GLU A 41 15.10 2.48 -8.85
N ARG A 42 15.04 1.16 -8.62
CA ARG A 42 15.66 0.14 -9.48
C ARG A 42 14.74 -0.26 -10.63
N GLY A 43 13.54 0.31 -10.71
CA GLY A 43 12.54 0.00 -11.73
C GLY A 43 11.69 -1.23 -11.44
N ARG A 44 11.82 -1.85 -10.27
CA ARG A 44 10.94 -2.95 -9.86
C ARG A 44 9.55 -2.42 -9.58
N ILE A 45 8.56 -3.16 -10.06
CA ILE A 45 7.15 -2.83 -9.94
C ILE A 45 6.57 -3.67 -8.80
N TRP A 46 5.92 -2.98 -7.88
CA TRP A 46 5.20 -3.58 -6.77
C TRP A 46 3.71 -3.41 -7.03
N TRP A 47 3.00 -4.53 -7.08
CA TRP A 47 1.55 -4.59 -7.19
C TRP A 47 0.96 -4.69 -5.80
N GLY A 48 -0.01 -3.84 -5.52
CA GLY A 48 -0.60 -3.66 -4.22
C GLY A 48 -2.10 -3.88 -4.26
N ARG A 49 -2.63 -4.41 -3.16
CA ARG A 49 -4.06 -4.43 -2.88
C ARG A 49 -4.35 -3.74 -1.57
N VAL A 50 -5.39 -2.91 -1.57
CA VAL A 50 -5.92 -2.24 -0.38
C VAL A 50 -7.13 -2.99 0.13
N GLN A 51 -7.22 -3.14 1.44
CA GLN A 51 -8.39 -3.66 2.12
C GLN A 51 -8.73 -2.74 3.30
N MET A 52 -9.90 -2.10 3.25
CA MET A 52 -10.40 -1.38 4.42
C MET A 52 -10.79 -2.37 5.52
N ALA A 53 -10.32 -2.08 6.72
CA ALA A 53 -10.83 -2.66 7.94
C ALA A 53 -12.03 -1.85 8.45
N ALA A 54 -12.76 -2.40 9.43
CA ALA A 54 -14.00 -1.82 9.96
C ALA A 54 -13.76 -0.53 10.78
N ASP A 55 -12.53 -0.31 11.22
CA ASP A 55 -12.03 0.80 12.03
C ASP A 55 -11.47 1.97 11.19
N GLU A 56 -11.84 2.04 9.90
CA GLU A 56 -11.34 3.03 8.93
C GLU A 56 -9.83 2.92 8.62
N THR A 57 -9.12 1.97 9.23
CA THR A 57 -7.73 1.62 8.88
C THR A 57 -7.68 0.92 7.52
N MET A 58 -6.73 1.30 6.69
CA MET A 58 -6.45 0.64 5.41
C MET A 58 -5.32 -0.37 5.57
N ARG A 59 -5.53 -1.61 5.14
CA ARG A 59 -4.50 -2.65 5.07
C ARG A 59 -3.96 -2.73 3.65
N PHE A 60 -2.64 -2.79 3.53
CA PHE A 60 -1.94 -2.94 2.27
C PHE A 60 -1.20 -4.26 2.23
N ILE A 61 -1.26 -4.89 1.06
CA ILE A 61 -0.43 -6.04 0.71
C ILE A 61 0.16 -5.74 -0.66
N PHE A 62 1.48 -5.66 -0.72
CA PHE A 62 2.26 -5.45 -1.93
C PHE A 62 3.10 -6.68 -2.23
N TRP A 63 3.24 -7.00 -3.51
CA TRP A 63 4.14 -8.04 -4.01
C TRP A 63 4.83 -7.56 -5.28
N ASP A 64 6.05 -8.03 -5.51
CA ASP A 64 6.75 -7.85 -6.79
C ASP A 64 6.81 -9.17 -7.59
N ASN A 65 7.40 -9.11 -8.79
CA ASN A 65 7.56 -10.29 -9.65
C ASN A 65 8.59 -11.29 -9.12
N ASP A 66 9.46 -10.87 -8.21
CA ASP A 66 10.51 -11.69 -7.63
C ASP A 66 10.02 -12.44 -6.37
N GLY A 67 8.74 -12.25 -5.99
CA GLY A 67 8.11 -12.87 -4.83
C GLY A 67 8.39 -12.16 -3.51
N HIS A 68 8.96 -10.95 -3.55
CA HIS A 68 9.06 -10.13 -2.34
C HIS A 68 7.67 -9.63 -1.94
N LEU A 69 7.46 -9.51 -0.64
CA LEU A 69 6.20 -9.06 -0.05
C LEU A 69 6.47 -7.87 0.85
N ALA A 70 5.54 -6.91 0.82
CA ALA A 70 5.47 -5.84 1.81
C ALA A 70 4.03 -5.68 2.28
N THR A 71 3.84 -5.61 3.59
CA THR A 71 2.51 -5.47 4.19
C THR A 71 2.50 -4.30 5.14
N GLY A 72 1.32 -3.71 5.34
CA GLY A 72 1.23 -2.64 6.31
C GLY A 72 -0.13 -1.99 6.36
N LEU A 73 -0.16 -0.82 6.99
CA LEU A 73 -1.37 -0.12 7.35
C LEU A 73 -1.25 1.35 6.92
N ALA A 74 -2.39 1.97 6.63
CA ALA A 74 -2.50 3.42 6.64
C ALA A 74 -3.71 3.85 7.43
N ASP A 75 -3.57 5.00 8.07
CA ASP A 75 -4.60 5.70 8.81
C ASP A 75 -4.66 7.17 8.35
N GLU A 76 -5.24 8.03 9.18
CA GLU A 76 -5.30 9.48 8.91
C GLU A 76 -3.93 10.18 8.96
N HIS A 77 -2.92 9.59 9.60
CA HIS A 77 -1.59 10.17 9.79
C HIS A 77 -0.61 9.80 8.68
N GLY A 78 -0.76 8.61 8.08
CA GLY A 78 0.09 8.20 6.97
C GLY A 78 0.07 6.70 6.72
N ILE A 79 1.05 6.26 5.94
CA ILE A 79 1.25 4.86 5.54
C ILE A 79 2.52 4.33 6.20
N VAL A 80 2.44 3.13 6.75
CA VAL A 80 3.58 2.37 7.24
C VAL A 80 3.53 0.96 6.65
N LEU A 81 4.58 0.57 5.93
CA LEU A 81 4.76 -0.77 5.39
C LEU A 81 6.03 -1.41 5.93
N ARG A 82 6.04 -2.73 6.02
CA ARG A 82 7.21 -3.55 6.32
C ARG A 82 7.35 -4.62 5.26
N ASP A 83 8.54 -4.74 4.70
CA ASP A 83 8.83 -5.77 3.72
C ASP A 83 9.42 -7.06 4.33
N SER A 84 9.51 -8.11 3.52
CA SER A 84 10.08 -9.40 3.90
C SER A 84 11.58 -9.34 4.24
N GLN A 85 12.27 -8.27 3.85
CA GLN A 85 13.68 -8.01 4.17
C GLN A 85 13.82 -7.23 5.49
N GLY A 86 12.71 -6.93 6.17
CA GLY A 86 12.67 -6.19 7.42
C GLY A 86 12.77 -4.67 7.27
N ARG A 87 12.79 -4.13 6.03
CA ARG A 87 12.80 -2.69 5.79
C ARG A 87 11.43 -2.11 6.06
N THR A 88 11.43 -0.94 6.70
CA THR A 88 10.22 -0.17 6.99
C THR A 88 10.10 0.99 6.02
N TRP A 89 8.95 1.11 5.38
CA TRP A 89 8.62 2.17 4.44
C TRP A 89 7.55 3.06 5.05
N ARG A 90 7.73 4.37 4.99
CA ARG A 90 6.81 5.35 5.56
C ARG A 90 6.47 6.41 4.52
N GLY A 91 5.25 6.92 4.53
CA GLY A 91 4.86 7.97 3.59
C GLY A 91 3.40 8.34 3.65
N THR A 92 2.91 8.97 2.59
CA THR A 92 1.57 9.55 2.53
C THR A 92 0.91 9.28 1.17
N ILE A 93 -0.40 9.47 1.14
CA ILE A 93 -1.21 9.47 -0.09
C ILE A 93 -1.61 10.92 -0.36
N GLU A 94 -1.20 11.45 -1.50
CA GLU A 94 -1.57 12.80 -2.00
C GLU A 94 -2.69 12.72 -3.04
#